data_AF-A0A8J3SH18-F1
#
_entry.id   AF-A0A8J3SH18-F1
#
_cell.length_a   1.000
_cell.length_b   1.000
_cell.length_c   1.000
_cell.angle_alpha   90.00
_cell.angle_beta   90.00
_cell.angle_gamma   90.00
#
_symmetry.space_group_name_H-M   'P 1'
#
loop_
_entity.id
_entity.type
_entity.pdbx_description
1 polymer ?
#
loop_
_entity_poly.entity_id
_entity_poly.type
_entity_poly.pdbx_seq_one_letter_code
_entity_poly.pdbx_strand_id
1 'polypeptide(L)'
;MSGATAKLTPEAKAKRRMQNVAQLWNERTRAVGSDAELARLCWDRARAAARRAQRGGERGAMHELAELLARWAEQKEKAEIARHAP
;
A
#
# COMPACT_ATOMS: atom_id res chain seq x y z
N MET A 1 42.02 -1.03 15.24
CA MET A 1 40.66 -0.77 15.77
C MET A 1 39.65 -1.41 14.85
N SER A 2 39.41 -2.71 15.02
CA SER A 2 38.47 -3.47 14.18
C SER A 2 37.05 -3.16 14.64
N GLY A 3 36.36 -2.29 13.90
CA GLY A 3 34.96 -1.97 14.12
C GLY A 3 34.11 -3.22 13.90
N ALA A 4 33.68 -3.85 14.99
CA ALA A 4 32.72 -4.94 14.96
C ALA A 4 31.42 -4.42 14.33
N THR A 5 31.17 -4.79 13.07
CA THR A 5 29.85 -4.64 12.46
C THR A 5 28.88 -5.50 13.28
N ALA A 6 28.23 -4.90 14.26
CA ALA A 6 27.23 -5.57 15.07
C ALA A 6 26.17 -6.16 14.14
N LYS A 7 26.10 -7.50 14.09
CA LYS A 7 25.11 -8.21 13.25
C LYS A 7 23.73 -7.84 13.80
N LEU A 8 22.98 -7.07 13.02
CA LEU A 8 21.60 -6.69 13.36
C LEU A 8 20.75 -7.94 13.66
N THR A 9 19.95 -7.86 14.72
CA THR A 9 18.97 -8.90 15.05
C THR A 9 17.94 -9.05 13.90
N PRO A 10 17.30 -10.22 13.74
CA PRO A 10 16.26 -10.41 12.73
C PRO A 10 15.14 -9.37 12.82
N GLU A 11 14.73 -9.00 14.03
CA GLU A 11 13.74 -7.95 14.29
C GLU A 11 14.22 -6.58 13.82
N ALA A 12 15.45 -6.18 14.17
CA ALA A 12 16.01 -4.91 13.72
C ALA A 12 16.12 -4.84 12.19
N LYS A 13 16.44 -5.96 11.52
CA LYS A 13 16.43 -6.06 10.05
C LYS A 13 15.01 -5.89 9.48
N ALA A 14 14.00 -6.54 10.07
CA ALA A 14 12.61 -6.41 9.64
C ALA A 14 12.10 -4.98 9.80
N LYS A 15 12.39 -4.34 10.94
CA LYS A 15 12.06 -2.93 11.21
C LYS A 15 12.71 -2.00 10.19
N ARG A 16 14.02 -2.14 9.95
CA ARG A 16 14.75 -1.33 8.96
C ARG A 16 14.20 -1.51 7.55
N ARG A 17 13.85 -2.73 7.16
CA ARG A 17 13.21 -3.01 5.87
C ARG A 17 11.87 -2.27 5.74
N MET A 18 11.04 -2.26 6.79
CA MET A 18 9.75 -1.56 6.76
C MET A 18 9.92 -0.04 6.74
N GLN A 19 10.92 0.51 7.43
CA GLN A 19 11.29 1.92 7.33
C GLN A 19 11.68 2.31 5.90
N ASN A 20 12.55 1.52 5.24
CA ASN A 20 12.95 1.76 3.86
C ASN A 20 11.76 1.68 2.89
N VAL A 21 10.85 0.71 3.10
CA VAL A 21 9.62 0.61 2.30
C VAL A 21 8.75 1.85 2.49
N ALA A 22 8.56 2.31 3.72
CA ALA A 22 7.78 3.51 3.99
C ALA A 22 8.39 4.76 3.35
N GLN A 23 9.72 4.92 3.47
CA GLN A 23 10.46 6.01 2.85
C GLN A 23 10.28 6.03 1.33
N LEU A 24 10.46 4.88 0.66
CA LEU A 24 10.26 4.74 -0.79
C LEU A 24 8.87 5.23 -1.23
N TRP A 25 7.82 4.80 -0.54
CA TRP A 25 6.46 5.21 -0.91
C TRP A 25 6.24 6.70 -0.65
N ASN A 26 6.75 7.23 0.46
CA ASN A 26 6.60 8.64 0.79
C ASN A 26 7.32 9.55 -0.22
N GLU A 27 8.52 9.18 -0.66
CA GLU A 27 9.26 9.90 -1.71
C GLU A 27 8.49 9.88 -3.03
N ARG A 28 7.96 8.72 -3.44
CA ARG A 28 7.14 8.60 -4.65
C ARG A 28 5.87 9.43 -4.55
N THR A 29 5.20 9.47 -3.40
CA THR A 29 3.98 10.25 -3.19
C THR A 29 4.24 11.75 -3.32
N ARG A 30 5.38 12.25 -2.81
CA ARG A 30 5.76 13.66 -2.93
C ARG A 30 6.07 14.10 -4.36
N ALA A 31 6.44 13.15 -5.23
CA ALA A 31 6.79 13.41 -6.62
C ALA A 31 5.59 13.38 -7.59
N VAL A 32 4.40 13.06 -7.10
CA VAL A 32 3.19 12.99 -7.93
C VAL A 32 2.70 14.39 -8.30
N GLY A 33 2.36 14.60 -9.57
CA GLY A 33 1.86 15.89 -10.09
C GLY A 33 0.34 15.95 -10.32
N SER A 34 -0.37 14.82 -10.22
CA SER A 34 -1.80 14.74 -10.51
C SER A 34 -2.53 13.67 -9.68
N ASP A 35 -3.84 13.83 -9.52
CA ASP A 35 -4.66 12.87 -8.79
C ASP A 35 -4.68 11.47 -9.45
N ALA A 36 -4.61 11.42 -10.78
CA ALA A 36 -4.55 10.16 -11.52
C ALA A 36 -3.26 9.37 -11.19
N GLU A 37 -2.13 10.06 -11.15
CA GLU A 37 -0.85 9.48 -10.74
C GLU A 37 -0.87 9.08 -9.24
N LEU A 38 -1.53 9.88 -8.39
CA LEU A 38 -1.66 9.58 -6.97
C LEU A 38 -2.46 8.31 -6.75
N ALA A 39 -3.60 8.18 -7.43
CA ALA A 39 -4.46 7.00 -7.38
C ALA A 39 -3.70 5.75 -7.82
N ARG A 40 -2.96 5.83 -8.93
CA ARG A 40 -2.11 4.73 -9.41
C ARG A 40 -1.04 4.33 -8.39
N LEU A 41 -0.37 5.31 -7.79
CA LEU A 41 0.66 5.05 -6.79
C LEU A 41 0.09 4.40 -5.53
N CYS A 42 -1.05 4.89 -5.03
CA CYS A 42 -1.72 4.33 -3.87
C CYS A 42 -2.19 2.89 -4.12
N TRP A 43 -2.71 2.62 -5.32
CA TRP A 43 -3.03 1.25 -5.75
C TRP A 43 -1.80 0.34 -5.74
N ASP A 44 -0.69 0.77 -6.35
CA ASP A 44 0.56 0.00 -6.37
C ASP A 44 1.07 -0.31 -4.95
N ARG A 45 0.99 0.68 -4.05
CA ARG A 45 1.37 0.54 -2.64
C ARG A 45 0.49 -0.48 -1.92
N ALA A 46 -0.82 -0.38 -2.05
CA ALA A 46 -1.78 -1.28 -1.43
C ALA A 46 -1.60 -2.72 -1.95
N ARG A 47 -1.48 -2.89 -3.26
CA ARG A 47 -1.22 -4.18 -3.90
C ARG A 47 0.09 -4.81 -3.44
N ALA A 48 1.16 -4.00 -3.33
CA ALA A 48 2.45 -4.49 -2.82
C ALA A 48 2.37 -4.92 -1.35
N ALA A 49 1.58 -4.23 -0.53
CA ALA A 49 1.32 -4.62 0.86
C ALA A 49 0.57 -5.95 0.95
N ALA A 50 -0.54 -6.09 0.23
CA ALA A 50 -1.33 -7.33 0.18
C ALA A 50 -0.49 -8.52 -0.29
N ARG A 51 0.37 -8.34 -1.31
CA ARG A 51 1.30 -9.40 -1.75
C ARG A 51 2.31 -9.81 -0.68
N ARG A 52 2.84 -8.85 0.08
CA ARG A 52 3.76 -9.16 1.19
C ARG A 52 3.04 -9.92 2.30
N ALA A 53 1.81 -9.52 2.64
CA ALA A 53 0.99 -10.19 3.63
C ALA A 53 0.67 -11.64 3.23
N GLN A 54 0.27 -11.88 1.97
CA GLN A 54 0.06 -13.24 1.45
C GLN A 54 1.32 -14.10 1.55
N ARG A 55 2.49 -13.56 1.20
CA ARG A 55 3.78 -14.26 1.38
C ARG A 55 4.12 -14.53 2.84
N GLY A 56 3.57 -13.75 3.76
CA GLY A 56 3.69 -13.92 5.21
C GLY A 56 2.65 -14.87 5.82
N GLY A 57 1.72 -15.42 5.03
CA GLY A 57 0.70 -16.38 5.47
C GLY A 57 -0.72 -15.84 5.49
N GLU A 58 -0.94 -14.54 5.30
CA GLU A 58 -2.28 -13.93 5.27
C GLU A 58 -2.93 -14.12 3.89
N ARG A 59 -3.44 -15.33 3.62
CA ARG A 59 -3.98 -15.72 2.31
C ARG A 59 -5.11 -14.80 1.81
N GLY A 60 -5.89 -14.21 2.72
CA GLY A 60 -7.02 -13.33 2.43
C GLY A 60 -6.68 -11.88 2.08
N ALA A 61 -5.44 -11.42 2.24
CA ALA A 61 -5.11 -9.99 2.13
C ALA A 61 -5.40 -9.38 0.75
N MET A 62 -5.24 -10.14 -0.33
CA MET A 62 -5.60 -9.66 -1.68
C MET A 62 -7.11 -9.61 -1.90
N HIS A 63 -7.85 -10.52 -1.26
CA HIS A 63 -9.30 -10.55 -1.32
C HIS A 63 -9.88 -9.35 -0.58
N GLU A 64 -9.39 -9.05 0.61
CA GLU A 64 -9.77 -7.86 1.38
C GLU A 64 -9.53 -6.56 0.59
N LEU A 65 -8.37 -6.44 -0.06
CA LEU A 65 -8.09 -5.30 -0.95
C LEU A 65 -9.10 -5.20 -2.10
N ALA A 66 -9.47 -6.32 -2.71
CA ALA A 66 -10.46 -6.35 -3.79
C ALA A 66 -11.86 -5.94 -3.29
N GLU A 67 -12.28 -6.39 -2.11
CA GLU A 67 -13.56 -5.98 -1.51
C GLU A 67 -13.61 -4.48 -1.24
N LEU A 68 -12.53 -3.90 -0.70
CA LEU A 68 -12.46 -2.46 -0.43
C LEU A 68 -12.61 -1.63 -1.71
N LEU A 69 -11.96 -2.05 -2.80
CA LEU A 69 -12.10 -1.39 -4.10
C LEU A 69 -13.51 -1.53 -4.68
N ALA A 70 -14.09 -2.74 -4.61
CA ALA A 70 -15.44 -2.99 -5.09
C ALA A 70 -16.47 -2.13 -4.35
N ARG A 71 -16.38 -2.06 -3.02
CA ARG A 71 -17.26 -1.23 -2.19
C ARG A 71 -17.11 0.25 -2.51
N TRP A 72 -15.88 0.73 -2.74
CA TRP A 72 -15.65 2.13 -3.11
C TRP A 72 -16.27 2.46 -4.47
N ALA A 73 -16.09 1.58 -5.47
CA ALA A 73 -16.68 1.74 -6.79
C ALA A 73 -18.21 1.79 -6.72
N GLU A 74 -18.82 0.82 -6.03
CA GLU A 74 -20.27 0.76 -5.81
C GLU A 74 -20.81 2.04 -5.15
N GLN A 75 -20.10 2.61 -4.18
CA GLN A 75 -20.50 3.88 -3.55
C GLN A 75 -20.48 5.04 -4.55
N LYS A 76 -19.51 5.10 -5.46
CA LYS A 76 -19.44 6.14 -6.49
C LYS A 76 -20.53 5.97 -7.54
N GLU A 77 -20.83 4.74 -7.94
CA GLU A 77 -21.94 4.41 -8.84
C GLU A 77 -23.29 4.83 -8.23
N LYS A 78 -23.54 4.49 -6.97
CA LYS A 78 -24.75 4.91 -6.24
C LYS A 78 -24.86 6.43 -6.13
N ALA A 79 -23.75 7.11 -5.84
CA ALA A 79 -23.73 8.57 -5.78
C ALA A 79 -24.01 9.21 -7.15
N GLU A 80 -23.52 8.60 -8.23
CA GLU A 80 -23.79 9.06 -9.59
C GLU A 80 -25.27 8.91 -9.94
N ILE A 81 -25.87 7.74 -9.66
CA ILE A 81 -27.31 7.50 -9.85
C ILE A 81 -28.13 8.54 -9.08
N ALA A 82 -27.77 8.81 -7.82
CA ALA A 82 -28.49 9.78 -6.99
C ALA A 82 -28.43 11.22 -7.52
N ARG A 83 -27.36 11.62 -8.23
CA ARG A 83 -27.25 12.96 -8.84
C ARG A 83 -28.14 13.14 -10.06
N HIS A 84 -28.44 12.05 -10.77
CA HIS A 84 -29.25 12.05 -12.00
C HIS A 84 -30.67 11.53 -11.77
N ALA A 85 -31.04 11.24 -10.52
CA ALA A 85 -32.40 10.90 -10.15
C ALA A 85 -33.27 12.18 -10.18
N PRO A 86 -34.44 12.15 -10.82
CA PRO A 86 -35.34 13.30 -10.96
C PRO A 86 -35.97 13.76 -9.65
#